data_AF-A0AAU4GM96-F1
#
_entry.id   AF-A0AAU4GM96-F1
#
_cell.length_a   1.000
_cell.length_b   1.000
_cell.length_c   1.000
_cell.angle_alpha   90.00
_cell.angle_beta   90.00
_cell.angle_gamma   90.00
#
_symmetry.space_group_name_H-M   'P 1'
#
loop_
_entity.id
_entity.type
_entity.pdbx_description
1 polymer ?
#
loop_
_entity_poly.entity_id
_entity_poly.type
_entity_poly.pdbx_seq_one_letter_code
_entity_poly.pdbx_strand_id
1 'polypeptide(L)' 'MRIESDGHSRGNPRLYELVEDAPKEGKSPTVWAWPELMDFLKVAGRPVAGPWPPHQRPRPEPEEDTLPTAVAEPPGRD' A
#
# COMPACT_ATOMS: atom_id res chain seq x y z
N MET A 1 11.67 -2.30 16.64
CA MET A 1 11.21 -3.54 16.00
C MET A 1 10.93 -3.20 14.55
N ARG A 2 11.79 -3.62 13.61
CA ARG A 2 11.41 -3.61 12.19
C ARG A 2 10.40 -4.73 12.04
N ILE A 3 9.17 -4.39 11.67
CA ILE A 3 8.15 -5.37 11.32
C ILE A 3 8.54 -5.83 9.92
N GLU A 4 9.50 -6.75 9.86
CA GLU A 4 9.80 -7.46 8.62
C GLU A 4 8.76 -8.57 8.47
N SER A 5 8.25 -8.76 7.25
CA SER A 5 7.34 -9.88 6.96
C SER A 5 7.97 -11.18 7.43
N ASP A 6 7.13 -12.01 8.03
CA ASP A 6 7.31 -13.43 8.33
C ASP A 6 7.74 -14.32 7.13
N GLY A 7 7.93 -13.73 5.93
CA GLY A 7 8.62 -14.33 4.81
C GLY A 7 7.70 -14.89 3.73
N HIS A 8 6.38 -14.84 3.91
CA HIS A 8 5.42 -15.30 2.89
C HIS A 8 5.24 -14.29 1.74
N SER A 9 5.54 -13.01 2.00
CA SER A 9 5.53 -11.95 0.98
C SER A 9 6.95 -11.63 0.51
N ARG A 10 7.23 -11.85 -0.78
CA ARG A 10 8.49 -11.41 -1.41
C ARG A 10 8.39 -9.92 -1.74
N GLY A 11 9.30 -9.10 -1.20
CA GLY A 11 9.36 -7.66 -1.46
C GLY A 11 8.76 -6.82 -0.33
N ASN A 12 7.87 -5.89 -0.67
CA ASN A 12 7.23 -5.00 0.31
C ASN A 12 5.89 -5.63 0.77
N PRO A 13 5.75 -6.04 2.04
CA PRO A 13 4.52 -6.67 2.52
C PRO A 13 3.33 -5.72 2.47
N ARG A 14 2.13 -6.29 2.31
CA ARG A 14 0.90 -5.51 2.39
C ARG A 14 0.65 -5.09 3.83
N LEU A 15 0.02 -3.95 4.03
CA LEU A 15 -0.25 -3.41 5.37
C LEU A 15 -1.06 -4.39 6.26
N TYR A 16 -1.94 -5.19 5.66
CA TYR A 16 -2.66 -6.24 6.39
C TYR A 16 -1.74 -7.33 6.95
N GLU A 17 -0.72 -7.76 6.21
CA GLU A 17 0.22 -8.82 6.61
C GLU A 17 1.07 -8.37 7.82
N LEU A 18 1.29 -7.06 7.98
CA LEU A 18 1.99 -6.53 9.14
C LEU A 18 1.20 -6.64 10.45
N VAL A 19 -0.13 -6.81 10.36
CA VAL A 19 -1.04 -6.79 11.52
C VAL A 19 -1.86 -8.07 11.65
N GLU A 20 -1.70 -9.05 10.76
CA GLU A 20 -2.57 -10.23 10.69
C GLU A 20 -2.47 -11.10 11.94
N ASP A 21 -1.29 -11.15 12.55
CA ASP A 21 -1.02 -11.87 13.81
C ASP A 21 -1.08 -10.94 15.05
N ALA A 22 -1.57 -9.71 14.91
CA ALA A 22 -1.70 -8.81 16.04
C ALA A 22 -2.71 -9.37 17.06
N PRO A 23 -2.48 -9.22 18.39
CA PRO A 23 -3.41 -9.67 19.41
C PRO A 23 -4.81 -9.12 19.21
N LYS A 24 -5.83 -9.98 19.35
CA LYS A 24 -7.24 -9.61 19.20
C LYS A 24 -7.78 -8.81 20.38
N GLU A 25 -7.22 -9.03 21.56
CA GLU A 25 -7.67 -8.43 22.82
C GLU A 25 -6.50 -7.73 23.53
N GLY A 26 -6.82 -6.79 24.42
CA GLY A 26 -5.84 -6.03 25.18
C GLY A 26 -6.47 -4.98 26.10
N LYS A 27 -5.64 -4.21 26.81
CA LYS A 27 -6.09 -3.11 27.69
C LYS A 27 -6.69 -1.91 26.95
N SER A 28 -6.52 -1.87 25.63
CA SER A 28 -7.03 -0.83 24.74
C SER A 28 -7.60 -1.49 23.49
N PRO A 29 -8.50 -0.82 22.76
CA PRO A 29 -8.98 -1.31 21.48
C PRO A 29 -7.82 -1.69 20.56
N THR A 30 -7.88 -2.91 20.04
CA THR A 30 -6.92 -3.44 19.08
C THR A 30 -7.36 -3.04 17.67
N VAL A 31 -6.51 -3.24 16.67
CA VAL A 31 -6.85 -2.97 15.25
C VAL A 31 -8.13 -3.70 14.81
N TRP A 32 -8.48 -4.79 15.49
CA TRP A 32 -9.66 -5.60 15.26
C TRP A 32 -10.99 -4.95 15.70
N ALA A 33 -10.94 -3.84 16.44
CA ALA A 33 -12.11 -3.04 16.76
C ALA A 33 -12.66 -2.25 15.55
N TRP A 34 -11.95 -2.23 14.41
CA TRP A 34 -12.34 -1.58 13.16
C TRP A 34 -12.45 -2.59 12.01
N PRO A 35 -13.53 -3.40 11.96
CA PRO A 35 -13.65 -4.49 10.99
C PRO A 35 -13.66 -3.98 9.54
N GLU A 36 -14.27 -2.83 9.25
CA GLU A 36 -14.30 -2.24 7.91
C GLU A 36 -12.90 -1.84 7.44
N LEU A 37 -12.07 -1.32 8.34
CA LEU A 37 -10.68 -1.00 8.05
C LEU A 37 -9.89 -2.29 7.76
N MET A 38 -10.07 -3.33 8.57
CA MET A 38 -9.41 -4.61 8.35
C MET A 38 -9.83 -5.26 7.04
N ASP A 39 -11.11 -5.18 6.67
CA ASP A 39 -11.61 -5.72 5.41
C ASP A 39 -11.08 -4.94 4.20
N PHE A 40 -10.99 -3.62 4.30
CA PHE A 40 -10.32 -2.80 3.30
C PHE A 40 -8.85 -3.23 3.14
N LEU A 41 -8.11 -3.35 4.25
CA LEU A 41 -6.68 -3.70 4.22
C LEU A 41 -6.42 -5.11 3.67
N LYS A 42 -7.34 -6.06 3.88
CA LYS A 42 -7.24 -7.39 3.26
C LYS A 42 -7.20 -7.31 1.73
N VAL A 43 -7.90 -6.37 1.12
CA VAL A 43 -8.03 -6.19 -0.34
C VAL A 43 -6.98 -5.21 -0.88
N ALA A 44 -6.68 -4.16 -0.13
CA ALA A 44 -5.73 -3.13 -0.52
C ALA A 44 -4.36 -3.74 -0.86
N GLY A 45 -3.77 -3.29 -1.97
CA GLY A 45 -2.46 -3.76 -2.42
C GLY A 45 -2.43 -5.19 -2.97
N ARG A 46 -3.58 -5.89 -3.09
CA ARG A 46 -3.62 -7.14 -3.87
C ARG A 46 -3.23 -6.86 -5.32
N PRO A 47 -2.49 -7.77 -5.98
CA PRO A 47 -2.30 -7.72 -7.42
C PRO A 47 -3.66 -7.62 -8.11
N VAL A 48 -3.75 -6.77 -9.14
CA VAL A 48 -4.96 -6.68 -9.97
C VAL A 48 -5.20 -8.05 -10.60
N ALA A 49 -6.36 -8.64 -10.36
CA ALA A 49 -6.71 -9.94 -10.90
C ALA A 49 -7.00 -9.80 -12.41
N GLY A 50 -6.17 -10.42 -13.24
CA GLY A 50 -6.37 -10.51 -14.68
C GLY A 50 -5.48 -9.59 -15.51
N PRO A 51 -5.52 -9.72 -16.84
CA PRO A 51 -4.79 -8.85 -17.74
C PRO A 51 -5.28 -7.40 -17.57
N TRP A 52 -4.37 -6.45 -17.73
CA TRP A 52 -4.72 -5.03 -17.80
C TRP A 52 -5.84 -4.81 -18.83
N PRO A 53 -6.80 -3.89 -18.59
CA PRO A 53 -7.81 -3.56 -19.58
C PRO A 53 -7.14 -3.23 -20.92
N PRO A 54 -7.71 -3.63 -22.07
CA PRO A 54 -7.03 -3.58 -23.38
C PRO A 54 -6.64 -2.16 -23.83
N HIS A 55 -7.18 -1.12 -23.19
CA HIS A 55 -6.83 0.28 -23.44
C HIS A 55 -5.75 0.83 -22.50
N GLN A 56 -5.40 0.10 -21.43
CA GLN A 56 -4.36 0.48 -20.48
C GLN A 56 -3.04 -0.16 -20.89
N ARG A 57 -2.01 0.67 -21.04
CA ARG A 57 -0.64 0.18 -21.16
C ARG A 57 -0.09 -0.11 -19.76
N PRO A 58 0.70 -1.18 -19.57
CA PRO A 58 1.42 -1.37 -18.32
C PRO A 58 2.17 -0.08 -17.94
N ARG A 59 2.18 0.24 -16.65
CA ARG A 59 3.05 1.31 -16.15
C ARG A 59 4.49 0.98 -16.61
N PRO A 60 5.23 1.94 -17.20
CA PRO A 60 6.65 1.75 -17.44
C PRO A 60 7.33 1.30 -16.16
N GLU A 61 8.25 0.33 -16.24
CA GLU A 61 9.07 -0.01 -15.08
C GLU A 61 9.75 1.26 -14.57
N PRO A 62 9.70 1.56 -13.26
CA PRO A 62 10.37 2.73 -12.73
C PRO A 62 11.87 2.59 -13.00
N GLU A 63 12.44 3.55 -13.72
CA GLU A 63 13.90 3.67 -13.81
C GLU A 63 14.45 4.06 -12.43
N GLU A 64 15.70 3.67 -12.13
CA GLU A 64 16.28 3.71 -10.78
C GLU A 64 16.33 5.10 -10.11
N ASP A 65 15.94 6.21 -10.77
CA ASP A 65 16.17 7.56 -10.24
C ASP A 65 15.17 8.66 -10.68
N THR A 66 13.88 8.36 -10.93
CA THR A 66 12.90 9.45 -11.09
C THR A 66 12.39 9.94 -9.74
N LEU A 67 13.17 10.82 -9.10
CA LEU A 67 12.64 11.68 -8.03
C LEU A 67 11.55 12.60 -8.61
N PRO A 68 10.55 13.02 -7.81
CA PRO A 68 9.58 14.01 -8.25
C PRO A 68 10.26 15.30 -8.71
N THR A 69 9.99 15.73 -9.95
CA THR A 69 10.44 17.05 -10.44
C THR A 69 9.59 18.14 -9.81
N ALA A 70 10.20 19.04 -9.04
CA ALA A 70 9.51 20.23 -8.53
C ALA A 70 9.13 21.15 -9.70
N VAL A 71 7.83 21.39 -9.88
CA VAL A 71 7.29 22.34 -10.87
C VAL A 71 7.04 23.66 -10.16
N ALA A 72 7.68 24.74 -10.60
CA ALA A 72 7.45 26.07 -10.07
C ALA A 72 6.05 26.58 -10.45
N GLU A 73 5.37 27.25 -9.52
CA GLU A 73 4.11 27.94 -9.80
C GLU A 73 4.35 29.06 -10.83
N PRO A 74 3.53 29.20 -11.89
CA PRO A 74 3.67 30.29 -12.84
C PRO A 74 3.44 31.64 -12.13
N PRO A 75 4.08 32.73 -12.59
CA PRO A 75 3.84 34.04 -12.02
C PRO A 75 2.35 34.39 -12.17
N GLY A 76 1.69 34.66 -11.05
CA GLY A 76 0.33 35.18 -11.04
C GLY A 76 0.25 36.46 -11.86
N ARG A 77 -0.80 36.61 -12.66
CA ARG A 77 -1.13 37.90 -13.28
C ARG A 77 -1.70 38.80 -12.19
N ASP A 78 -0.92 39.79 -11.77
CA ASP A 78 -1.41 40.98 -11.06
C ASP A 78 -2.32 41.82 -11.98
#